data_AF-A0A1C0B2L5-F1
#
_entry.id   AF-A0A1C0B2L5-F1
#
_cell.length_a   1.000
_cell.length_b   1.000
_cell.length_c   1.000
_cell.angle_alpha   90.00
_cell.angle_beta   90.00
_cell.angle_gamma   90.00
#
_symmetry.space_group_name_H-M   'P 1'
#
loop_
_entity.id
_entity.type
_entity.pdbx_description
1 polymer ?
#
loop_
_entity_poly.entity_id
_entity_poly.type
_entity_poly.pdbx_seq_one_letter_code
_entity_poly.pdbx_strand_id
1 'polypeptide(L)'
;MEITNTIFETLLTKNNFMKKDFAQYSKIPYDTVVGWKKKGYVPPYAMVILKDMIYRKKLDEETEKLLKRNLQPMINQNHNLTKTEENRLKSIFWGTNFTIEDILNGIKEKNQKILKKIEENLPLNLQKQILGKLNYA
;
A
#
# COMPACT_ATOMS: atom_id res chain seq x y z
N MET A 1 -24.49 -26.03 -8.19
CA MET A 1 -23.42 -26.30 -7.19
C MET A 1 -23.96 -25.84 -5.84
N GLU A 2 -24.27 -26.77 -4.94
CA GLU A 2 -24.78 -26.42 -3.61
C GLU A 2 -23.61 -25.93 -2.75
N ILE A 3 -23.71 -24.70 -2.27
CA ILE A 3 -22.71 -24.13 -1.37
C ILE A 3 -23.13 -24.52 0.03
N THR A 4 -22.37 -25.45 0.62
CA THR A 4 -22.61 -25.87 2.00
C THR A 4 -22.33 -24.71 2.94
N ASN A 5 -23.16 -24.57 3.97
CA ASN A 5 -23.03 -23.52 4.98
C ASN A 5 -21.60 -23.46 5.59
N THR A 6 -20.95 -24.62 5.71
CA THR A 6 -19.57 -24.76 6.17
C THR A 6 -18.59 -23.88 5.39
N ILE A 7 -18.67 -23.87 4.06
CA ILE A 7 -17.74 -23.10 3.21
C ILE A 7 -17.90 -21.59 3.46
N PHE A 8 -19.15 -21.14 3.56
CA PHE A 8 -19.47 -19.74 3.82
C PHE A 8 -18.94 -19.29 5.20
N GLU A 9 -19.17 -20.09 6.23
CA GLU A 9 -18.69 -19.82 7.59
C GLU A 9 -17.15 -19.83 7.67
N THR A 10 -16.49 -20.81 7.04
CA THR A 10 -15.02 -20.89 7.00
C THR A 10 -14.41 -19.67 6.30
N LEU A 11 -15.05 -19.16 5.24
CA LEU A 11 -14.55 -17.98 4.55
C LEU A 11 -14.73 -16.70 5.36
N LEU A 12 -15.83 -16.57 6.10
CA LEU A 12 -16.02 -15.45 7.02
C LEU A 12 -14.93 -15.44 8.10
N THR A 13 -14.73 -16.58 8.80
CA THR A 13 -13.75 -16.65 9.89
C THR A 13 -12.32 -16.46 9.41
N LYS A 14 -11.94 -17.05 8.26
CA LYS A 14 -10.59 -16.90 7.68
C LYS A 14 -10.25 -15.44 7.33
N ASN A 15 -11.26 -14.64 6.95
CA ASN A 15 -11.07 -13.22 6.62
C ASN A 15 -11.41 -12.29 7.78
N ASN A 16 -11.59 -12.84 8.98
CA ASN A 16 -11.93 -12.11 10.21
C ASN A 16 -13.19 -11.25 10.07
N PHE A 17 -14.22 -11.80 9.42
CA PHE A 17 -15.53 -11.18 9.29
C PHE A 17 -16.56 -11.86 10.19
N MET A 18 -17.42 -11.05 10.79
CA MET A 18 -18.64 -11.51 11.44
C MET A 18 -19.78 -11.57 10.43
N LYS A 19 -20.78 -12.43 10.69
CA LYS A 19 -22.03 -12.45 9.92
C LYS A 19 -22.74 -11.08 9.88
N LYS A 20 -22.57 -10.28 10.94
CA LYS A 20 -23.12 -8.92 11.03
C LYS A 20 -22.48 -8.00 10.01
N ASP A 21 -21.16 -8.10 9.84
CA ASP A 21 -20.41 -7.33 8.84
C ASP A 21 -20.87 -7.70 7.43
N PHE A 22 -21.01 -9.00 7.17
CA PHE A 22 -21.53 -9.50 5.90
C PHE A 22 -22.96 -9.01 5.64
N ALA A 23 -23.85 -9.06 6.63
CA ALA A 23 -25.23 -8.56 6.50
C ALA A 23 -25.27 -7.06 6.15
N GLN A 24 -24.45 -6.25 6.84
CA GLN A 24 -24.33 -4.81 6.58
C GLN A 24 -23.79 -4.50 5.18
N TYR A 25 -22.80 -5.28 4.74
CA TYR A 25 -22.16 -5.14 3.43
C TYR A 25 -23.13 -5.54 2.30
N SER A 26 -23.72 -6.72 2.40
CA SER A 26 -24.61 -7.31 1.40
C SER A 26 -26.00 -6.70 1.34
N LYS A 27 -26.39 -5.90 2.34
CA LYS A 27 -27.76 -5.41 2.56
C LYS A 27 -28.79 -6.53 2.77
N ILE A 28 -28.33 -7.73 3.13
CA ILE A 28 -29.19 -8.84 3.52
C ILE A 28 -29.46 -8.73 5.01
N PRO A 29 -30.72 -8.86 5.47
CA PRO A 29 -31.03 -8.82 6.89
C PRO A 29 -30.22 -9.86 7.68
N TYR A 30 -29.69 -9.45 8.83
CA TYR A 30 -28.84 -10.31 9.67
C TYR A 30 -29.52 -11.64 10.02
N ASP A 31 -30.81 -11.61 10.34
CA ASP A 31 -31.59 -12.80 10.66
C ASP A 31 -31.65 -13.80 9.51
N THR A 32 -31.62 -13.31 8.27
CA THR A 32 -31.57 -14.16 7.07
C THR A 32 -30.21 -14.84 6.96
N VAL A 33 -29.12 -14.10 7.19
CA VAL A 33 -27.74 -14.64 7.15
C VAL A 33 -27.53 -15.70 8.23
N VAL A 34 -28.01 -15.47 9.45
CA VAL A 34 -27.97 -16.45 10.54
C VAL A 34 -28.87 -17.65 10.22
N GLY A 35 -30.02 -17.41 9.61
CA GLY A 35 -30.98 -18.42 9.19
C GLY A 35 -30.43 -19.45 8.20
N TRP A 36 -29.43 -19.10 7.40
CA TRP A 36 -28.78 -20.03 6.47
C TRP A 36 -28.10 -21.20 7.17
N LYS A 37 -27.61 -21.01 8.40
CA LYS A 37 -27.06 -22.11 9.21
C LYS A 37 -28.14 -23.13 9.55
N LYS A 38 -29.33 -22.66 9.94
CA LYS A 38 -30.47 -23.52 10.27
C LYS A 38 -31.01 -24.26 9.04
N LYS A 39 -30.95 -23.61 7.88
CA LYS A 39 -31.41 -24.18 6.60
C LYS A 39 -30.37 -25.10 5.92
N GLY A 40 -29.13 -25.14 6.42
CA GLY A 40 -28.03 -25.92 5.82
C GLY A 40 -27.56 -25.42 4.45
N TYR A 41 -28.15 -24.34 3.94
CA TYR A 41 -27.98 -23.84 2.58
C TYR A 41 -27.69 -22.35 2.56
N VAL A 42 -26.69 -21.96 1.77
CA VAL A 42 -26.37 -20.56 1.49
C VAL A 42 -26.64 -20.29 0.02
N PRO A 43 -27.45 -19.26 -0.31
CA PRO A 43 -27.71 -18.91 -1.69
C PRO A 43 -26.43 -18.57 -2.47
N PRO A 44 -26.30 -19.01 -3.75
CA PRO A 44 -25.10 -18.77 -4.56
C PRO A 44 -24.69 -17.30 -4.66
N TYR A 45 -25.65 -16.38 -4.74
CA TYR A 45 -25.37 -14.95 -4.81
C TYR A 45 -24.67 -14.43 -3.54
N ALA A 46 -24.96 -15.00 -2.36
CA ALA A 46 -24.33 -14.59 -1.11
C ALA A 46 -22.83 -14.91 -1.12
N MET A 47 -22.44 -16.01 -1.76
CA MET A 47 -21.03 -16.37 -1.94
C MET A 47 -20.32 -15.39 -2.88
N VAL A 48 -20.97 -14.93 -3.94
CA VAL A 48 -20.42 -13.92 -4.86
C VAL A 48 -20.15 -12.62 -4.10
N ILE A 49 -21.13 -12.19 -3.30
CA ILE A 49 -21.00 -10.99 -2.45
C ILE A 49 -19.87 -11.16 -1.43
N LEU A 50 -19.72 -12.34 -0.82
CA LEU A 50 -18.66 -12.60 0.15
C LEU A 50 -17.27 -12.51 -0.52
N LYS A 51 -17.12 -13.05 -1.73
CA LYS A 51 -15.87 -12.94 -2.49
C LYS A 51 -15.54 -11.49 -2.82
N ASP A 52 -16.52 -10.70 -3.24
CA ASP A 52 -16.35 -9.26 -3.50
C ASP A 52 -15.94 -8.50 -2.22
N MET A 53 -16.59 -8.79 -1.09
CA MET A 53 -16.25 -8.21 0.22
C MET A 53 -14.80 -8.52 0.63
N ILE A 54 -14.36 -9.77 0.47
CA ILE A 54 -12.98 -10.20 0.76
C ILE A 54 -11.99 -9.45 -0.15
N TYR A 55 -12.32 -9.32 -1.43
CA TYR A 55 -11.45 -8.64 -2.40
C TYR A 55 -11.25 -7.17 -2.03
N ARG A 56 -12.32 -6.44 -1.68
CA ARG A 56 -12.22 -5.03 -1.28
C ARG A 56 -11.41 -4.82 -0.01
N LYS A 57 -11.60 -5.67 1.01
CA LYS A 57 -10.78 -5.60 2.22
C LYS A 57 -9.28 -5.70 1.91
N LYS A 58 -8.89 -6.61 1.02
CA LYS A 58 -7.48 -6.75 0.62
C LYS A 58 -6.96 -5.51 -0.08
N LEU A 59 -7.77 -4.91 -0.97
CA LEU A 59 -7.40 -3.66 -1.63
C LEU A 59 -7.22 -2.52 -0.62
N ASP A 60 -8.10 -2.41 0.37
CA ASP A 60 -8.00 -1.41 1.43
C ASP A 60 -6.73 -1.64 2.28
N GLU A 61 -6.44 -2.88 2.67
CA GLU A 61 -5.22 -3.23 3.43
C GLU A 61 -3.93 -2.95 2.64
N GLU A 62 -3.92 -3.23 1.33
CA GLU A 62 -2.80 -2.93 0.44
C GLU A 62 -2.60 -1.42 0.28
N THR A 63 -3.69 -0.69 0.10
CA THR A 63 -3.67 0.78 0.01
C THR A 63 -3.21 1.41 1.32
N GLU A 64 -3.70 0.92 2.46
CA GLU A 64 -3.29 1.39 3.78
C GLU A 64 -1.80 1.14 4.03
N LYS A 65 -1.28 -0.03 3.64
CA LYS A 65 0.16 -0.33 3.72
C LYS A 65 0.99 0.61 2.85
N LEU A 66 0.54 0.89 1.61
CA LEU A 66 1.21 1.82 0.71
C LEU A 66 1.20 3.23 1.27
N LEU A 67 0.07 3.70 1.79
CA LEU A 67 -0.06 5.01 2.41
C LEU A 67 0.78 5.11 3.69
N LYS A 68 0.77 4.10 4.57
CA LYS A 68 1.61 4.07 5.77
C LYS A 68 3.10 4.03 5.43
N ARG A 69 3.51 3.32 4.39
CA ARG A 69 4.89 3.38 3.87
C ARG A 69 5.26 4.79 3.42
N ASN A 70 4.32 5.52 2.82
CA ASN A 70 4.54 6.91 2.39
C ASN A 70 4.47 7.92 3.55
N LEU A 71 3.77 7.60 4.64
CA LEU A 71 3.53 8.48 5.80
C LEU A 71 4.47 8.26 6.97
N GLN A 72 5.12 7.10 7.09
CA GLN A 72 6.24 6.97 8.01
C GLN A 72 7.34 7.94 7.55
N PRO A 73 7.71 8.97 8.34
CA PRO A 73 8.97 9.62 8.09
C PRO A 73 10.04 8.53 8.11
N MET A 74 10.95 8.57 7.13
CA MET A 74 12.16 7.76 7.09
C MET A 74 13.02 8.03 8.32
N ILE A 75 12.63 7.46 9.46
CA ILE A 75 13.42 7.43 10.67
C ILE A 75 14.23 6.15 10.55
N ASN A 76 15.27 6.23 9.71
CA ASN A 76 16.46 5.38 9.59
C ASN A 76 16.98 5.40 8.15
N GLN A 77 17.06 6.57 7.54
CA GLN A 77 17.97 6.75 6.43
C GLN A 77 19.37 6.98 7.01
N ASN A 78 20.15 5.90 7.06
CA ASN A 78 21.61 5.94 7.29
C ASN A 78 22.31 6.61 6.09
N HIS A 79 21.92 7.83 5.74
CA HIS A 79 22.64 8.65 4.79
C HIS A 79 23.13 9.92 5.47
N ASN A 80 24.33 10.35 5.10
CA ASN A 80 24.99 11.50 5.70
C ASN A 80 24.45 12.85 5.15
N LEU A 81 23.26 12.86 4.55
CA LEU A 81 22.63 14.10 4.07
C LEU A 81 22.04 14.89 5.24
N THR A 82 22.23 16.20 5.19
CA THR A 82 21.55 17.15 6.07
C THR A 82 20.11 17.36 5.61
N LYS A 83 19.24 17.77 6.52
CA LYS A 83 17.82 18.06 6.21
C LYS A 83 17.64 19.11 5.09
N THR A 84 18.57 20.05 4.97
CA THR A 84 18.56 21.05 3.89
C THR A 84 18.92 20.44 2.53
N GLU A 85 19.85 19.49 2.48
CA GLU A 85 20.22 18.76 1.25
C GLU A 85 19.06 17.84 0.80
N GLU A 86 18.41 17.14 1.73
CA GLU A 86 17.22 16.35 1.43
C GLU A 86 16.08 17.20 0.86
N ASN A 87 15.78 18.35 1.49
CA ASN A 87 14.69 19.22 1.04
C ASN A 87 14.97 19.78 -0.36
N ARG A 88 16.24 20.05 -0.69
CA ARG A 88 16.65 20.44 -2.03
C ARG A 88 16.42 19.31 -3.02
N LEU A 89 16.83 18.07 -2.72
CA LEU A 89 16.52 16.92 -3.58
C LEU A 89 15.01 16.76 -3.77
N LYS A 90 14.22 16.80 -2.71
CA LYS A 90 12.75 16.73 -2.79
C LYS A 90 12.16 17.82 -3.70
N SER A 91 12.70 19.05 -3.67
CA SER A 91 12.23 20.13 -4.53
C SER A 91 12.51 19.92 -6.02
N ILE A 92 13.67 19.37 -6.40
CA ILE A 92 14.00 19.08 -7.81
C ILE A 92 13.01 18.06 -8.40
N PHE A 93 12.63 17.09 -7.59
CA PHE A 93 11.76 15.99 -7.98
C PHE A 93 10.29 16.27 -7.63
N TRP A 94 9.95 17.50 -7.28
CA TRP A 94 8.55 17.90 -7.05
C TRP A 94 7.71 17.65 -8.31
N GLY A 95 6.54 17.04 -8.13
CA GLY A 95 5.66 16.64 -9.24
C GLY A 95 6.09 15.37 -9.98
N THR A 96 7.10 14.64 -9.49
CA THR A 96 7.41 13.28 -9.98
C THR A 96 6.92 12.21 -9.02
N ASN A 97 6.77 10.98 -9.52
CA ASN A 97 6.42 9.82 -8.70
C ASN A 97 7.63 9.23 -7.94
N PHE A 98 8.78 9.92 -7.93
CA PHE A 98 9.97 9.46 -7.22
C PHE A 98 9.91 9.87 -5.76
N THR A 99 10.02 8.88 -4.86
CA THR A 99 10.26 9.13 -3.44
C THR A 99 11.72 9.51 -3.21
N ILE A 100 12.04 10.07 -2.03
CA ILE A 100 13.44 10.36 -1.69
C ILE A 100 14.29 9.07 -1.65
N GLU A 101 13.70 7.93 -1.28
CA GLU A 101 14.33 6.60 -1.34
C GLU A 101 14.70 6.23 -2.78
N ASP A 102 13.78 6.41 -3.73
CA ASP A 102 14.01 6.12 -5.14
C ASP A 102 15.12 7.01 -5.71
N ILE A 103 15.17 8.28 -5.30
CA ILE A 103 16.22 9.22 -5.69
C ILE A 103 17.57 8.75 -5.16
N LEU A 104 17.65 8.40 -3.87
CA LEU A 104 18.89 7.95 -3.23
C LEU A 104 19.40 6.64 -3.83
N ASN A 105 18.53 5.65 -3.98
CA ASN A 105 18.87 4.38 -4.63
C ASN A 105 19.27 4.62 -6.09
N GLY A 106 18.54 5.46 -6.81
CA GLY A 106 18.88 5.85 -8.17
C GLY A 106 20.24 6.54 -8.29
N ILE A 107 20.67 7.32 -7.29
CA ILE A 107 22.02 7.88 -7.23
C ILE A 107 23.05 6.75 -7.02
N LYS A 108 22.82 5.84 -6.06
CA LYS A 108 23.74 4.70 -5.79
C LYS A 108 23.87 3.76 -6.99
N GLU A 109 22.77 3.52 -7.69
CA GLU A 109 22.70 2.67 -8.89
C GLU A 109 23.12 3.39 -10.18
N LYS A 110 23.49 4.68 -10.09
CA LYS A 110 23.86 5.53 -11.24
C LYS A 110 22.78 5.60 -12.33
N ASN A 111 21.52 5.69 -11.93
CA ASN A 111 20.39 5.85 -12.82
C ASN A 111 20.47 7.16 -13.61
N GLN A 112 20.60 7.06 -14.92
CA GLN A 112 20.82 8.20 -15.82
C GLN A 112 19.70 9.25 -15.76
N LYS A 113 18.43 8.84 -15.57
CA LYS A 113 17.30 9.80 -15.50
C LYS A 113 17.38 10.67 -14.26
N ILE A 114 17.76 10.07 -13.13
CA ILE A 114 17.87 10.75 -11.84
C ILE A 114 19.12 11.65 -11.83
N LEU A 115 20.26 11.13 -12.29
CA LEU A 115 21.50 11.90 -12.39
C LEU A 115 21.35 13.12 -13.29
N LYS A 116 20.80 12.95 -14.49
CA LYS A 116 20.57 14.05 -15.43
C LYS A 116 19.68 15.15 -14.84
N LYS A 117 18.62 14.75 -14.13
CA LYS A 117 17.71 15.72 -13.50
C LYS A 117 18.38 16.49 -12.35
N ILE A 118 19.27 15.85 -11.60
CA ILE A 118 20.10 16.53 -10.58
C ILE A 118 21.10 17.49 -11.26
N GLU A 119 21.72 17.06 -12.37
CA GLU A 119 22.67 17.87 -13.12
C GLU A 119 22.04 19.15 -13.70
N GLU A 120 20.81 19.04 -14.21
CA GLU A 120 20.06 20.15 -14.82
C GLU A 120 19.53 21.16 -13.79
N ASN A 121 19.19 20.72 -12.58
CA ASN A 121 18.44 21.53 -11.62
C ASN A 121 19.26 21.95 -10.38
N LEU A 122 20.50 21.46 -10.22
CA LEU A 122 21.36 21.80 -9.09
C LEU A 122 22.67 22.44 -9.54
N PRO A 123 23.17 23.46 -8.81
CA PRO A 123 24.52 23.99 -9.03
C PRO A 123 25.63 22.93 -8.83
N LEU A 124 26.68 22.99 -9.65
CA LEU A 124 27.76 21.99 -9.70
C LEU A 124 28.45 21.72 -8.34
N ASN A 125 28.59 22.74 -7.50
CA ASN A 125 29.14 22.60 -6.15
C ASN A 125 28.26 21.72 -5.24
N LEU A 126 26.95 21.91 -5.30
CA LEU A 126 25.97 21.15 -4.52
C LEU A 126 25.81 19.73 -5.04
N GLN A 127 25.89 19.53 -6.36
CA GLN A 127 25.93 18.19 -6.95
C GLN A 127 27.10 17.38 -6.37
N LYS A 128 28.31 17.93 -6.42
CA LYS A 128 29.52 17.25 -5.90
C LYS A 128 29.41 16.95 -4.41
N GLN A 129 28.84 17.86 -3.63
CA GLN A 129 28.63 17.67 -2.20
C GLN A 129 27.65 16.54 -1.89
N ILE A 130 26.49 16.52 -2.54
CA ILE A 130 25.43 15.51 -2.31
C ILE A 130 25.87 14.15 -2.85
N LEU A 131 26.35 14.09 -4.09
CA LEU A 131 26.82 12.84 -4.71
C LEU A 131 28.04 12.27 -3.98
N GLY A 132 28.95 13.14 -3.51
CA GLY A 132 30.09 12.74 -2.69
C GLY A 132 29.66 12.09 -1.37
N LYS A 133 28.67 12.65 -0.66
CA LYS A 133 28.17 12.05 0.58
C LYS A 133 27.44 10.72 0.38
N LEU A 134 26.85 10.51 -0.80
CA LEU A 134 26.04 9.32 -1.10
C LEU A 134 26.84 8.17 -1.74
N ASN A 135 27.92 8.47 -2.47
CA ASN A 135 28.79 7.45 -3.07
C ASN A 135 29.74 6.78 -2.07
N TYR A 136 30.00 7.43 -0.93
CA TYR A 136 30.90 6.93 0.11
C TYR A 136 30.14 6.41 1.36
N ALA A 137 28.83 6.16 1.26
CA ALA A 137 27.94 5.71 2.35
C ALA A 137 27.25 4.37 2.07
#